data_AF-A0A5N8ZG25-F1
#
_entry.id   AF-A0A5N8ZG25-F1
#
_cell.length_a   1.000
_cell.length_b   1.000
_cell.length_c   1.000
_cell.angle_alpha   90.00
_cell.angle_beta   90.00
_cell.angle_gamma   90.00
#
_symmetry.space_group_name_H-M   'P 1'
#
loop_
_entity.id
_entity.type
_entity.pdbx_description
1 polymer ?
#
loop_
_entity_poly.entity_id
_entity_poly.type
_entity_poly.pdbx_seq_one_letter_code
_entity_poly.pdbx_strand_id
1 'polypeptide(L)'
;MSKRINKVIELWEQGQPVYHKHPEELSYEAGINEAKTLADMFLIDFEHNPFDTVGLTKFIEGLKDGGPTNSGHPTPTVVCTLPSNAITPEEVRYNAWQARHLLTAGVHGILHTHTRSAESVKAFVQVTRYPYQQLGREYIGEGLRGSGGQKKPAEIWGLEQSRYT
;
A
#
# COMPACT_ATOMS: atom_id res chain seq x y z
N MET A 1 19.65 1.48 11.31
CA MET A 1 19.02 1.70 9.98
C MET A 1 17.95 0.63 9.79
N SER A 2 16.78 0.97 9.25
CA SER A 2 15.72 -0.03 9.01
C SER A 2 16.19 -1.05 7.97
N LYS A 3 15.79 -2.32 8.13
CA LYS A 3 16.14 -3.41 7.19
C LYS A 3 15.12 -3.50 6.05
N ARG A 4 13.87 -3.09 6.29
CA ARG A 4 12.82 -2.99 5.29
C ARG A 4 12.33 -1.54 5.15
N ILE A 5 11.69 -1.24 4.02
CA ILE A 5 10.93 0.01 3.85
C ILE A 5 9.60 -0.09 4.61
N ASN A 6 8.97 -1.26 4.55
CA ASN A 6 7.73 -1.56 5.25
C ASN A 6 8.04 -2.09 6.67
N LYS A 7 7.73 -1.28 7.69
CA LYS A 7 7.93 -1.62 9.12
C LYS A 7 7.14 -2.87 9.53
N VAL A 8 5.93 -3.05 9.01
CA VAL A 8 5.07 -4.20 9.33
C VAL A 8 5.73 -5.52 8.93
N ILE A 9 6.34 -5.58 7.74
CA ILE A 9 7.09 -6.76 7.29
C ILE A 9 8.27 -7.02 8.22
N GLU A 10 9.03 -5.97 8.59
CA GLU A 10 10.17 -6.11 9.50
C GLU A 10 9.76 -6.64 10.89
N LEU A 11 8.63 -6.18 11.43
CA LEU A 11 8.10 -6.65 12.71
C LEU A 11 7.62 -8.11 12.63
N TRP A 12 6.92 -8.48 11.56
CA TRP A 12 6.49 -9.87 11.36
C TRP A 12 7.66 -10.84 11.20
N GLU A 13 8.73 -10.44 10.51
CA GLU A 13 9.98 -11.22 10.42
C GLU A 13 10.64 -11.44 11.79
N GLN A 14 10.34 -10.59 12.77
CA GLN A 14 10.80 -10.69 14.17
C GLN A 14 9.78 -11.36 15.10
N GLY A 15 8.66 -11.84 14.56
CA GLY A 15 7.58 -12.43 15.36
C GLY A 15 6.88 -11.43 16.28
N GLN A 16 6.94 -10.13 15.99
CA GLN A 16 6.32 -9.07 16.79
C GLN A 16 4.88 -8.78 16.34
N PRO A 17 3.99 -8.38 17.27
CA PRO A 17 2.68 -7.86 16.92
C PRO A 17 2.79 -6.52 16.19
N VAL A 18 1.70 -6.13 15.52
CA VAL A 18 1.57 -4.87 14.78
C VAL A 18 0.32 -4.15 15.26
N TYR A 19 0.49 -2.89 15.66
CA TYR A 19 -0.61 -2.03 16.08
C TYR A 19 -0.93 -1.02 14.99
N HIS A 20 -2.20 -0.91 14.64
CA HIS A 20 -2.66 0.03 13.63
C HIS A 20 -3.60 1.08 14.21
N LYS A 21 -3.71 2.21 13.52
CA LYS A 21 -4.76 3.20 13.73
C LYS A 21 -5.34 3.63 12.39
N HIS A 22 -6.50 4.28 12.44
CA HIS A 22 -7.06 5.01 11.32
C HIS A 22 -6.65 6.49 11.43
N PRO A 23 -6.31 7.18 10.33
CA PRO A 23 -6.14 8.63 10.36
C PRO A 23 -7.51 9.30 10.54
N GLU A 24 -7.54 10.45 11.23
CA GLU A 24 -8.77 11.25 11.39
C GLU A 24 -9.20 11.91 10.06
N GLU A 25 -8.22 12.32 9.25
CA GLU A 25 -8.43 12.90 7.93
C GLU A 25 -7.28 12.57 6.97
N LEU A 26 -7.53 12.71 5.66
CA LEU A 26 -6.54 12.51 4.60
C LEU A 26 -6.09 13.87 4.03
N SER A 27 -5.31 14.62 4.83
CA SER A 27 -4.72 15.91 4.46
C SER A 27 -3.19 15.87 4.56
N TYR A 28 -2.51 16.84 3.94
CA TYR A 28 -1.05 16.95 4.03
C TYR A 28 -0.61 17.26 5.47
N GLU A 29 -1.31 18.19 6.11
CA GLU A 29 -1.06 18.64 7.49
C GLU A 29 -1.25 17.49 8.49
N ALA A 30 -2.30 16.68 8.32
CA ALA A 30 -2.48 15.48 9.13
C ALA A 30 -1.32 14.49 8.91
N GLY A 31 -0.85 14.32 7.67
CA GLY A 31 0.33 13.51 7.37
C GLY A 31 1.58 13.97 8.11
N ILE A 32 1.87 15.28 8.11
CA ILE A 32 3.00 15.86 8.86
C ILE A 32 2.89 15.54 10.35
N ASN A 33 1.71 15.77 10.94
CA ASN A 33 1.45 15.56 12.36
C ASN A 33 1.56 14.09 12.78
N GLU A 34 1.20 13.18 11.89
CA GLU A 34 1.17 11.73 12.13
C GLU A 34 2.46 11.00 11.72
N ALA A 35 3.44 11.68 11.10
CA ALA A 35 4.66 11.06 10.61
C ALA A 35 5.48 10.33 11.70
N LYS A 36 5.36 10.78 12.95
CA LYS A 36 6.01 10.19 14.15
C LYS A 36 5.04 9.48 15.07
N THR A 37 3.90 9.03 14.55
CA THR A 37 2.95 8.21 15.29
C THR A 37 3.62 7.00 15.95
N LEU A 38 3.06 6.54 17.06
CA LEU A 38 3.48 5.31 17.73
C LEU A 38 2.88 4.06 17.09
N ALA A 39 1.86 4.22 16.24
CA ALA A 39 1.32 3.11 15.47
C ALA A 39 2.35 2.56 14.48
N ASP A 40 2.30 1.26 14.22
CA ASP A 40 3.17 0.61 13.23
C ASP A 40 2.64 0.81 11.81
N MET A 41 1.32 1.00 11.69
CA MET A 41 0.60 1.08 10.42
C MET A 41 -0.62 2.00 10.52
N PHE A 42 -0.88 2.75 9.45
CA PHE A 42 -2.20 3.30 9.16
C PHE A 42 -3.00 2.31 8.32
N LEU A 43 -4.21 1.98 8.79
CA LEU A 43 -5.22 1.31 7.98
C LEU A 43 -6.21 2.37 7.50
N ILE A 44 -6.26 2.62 6.20
CA ILE A 44 -7.21 3.58 5.62
C ILE A 44 -8.39 2.80 5.08
N ASP A 45 -9.58 3.07 5.64
CA ASP A 45 -10.78 2.33 5.27
C ASP A 45 -11.49 3.02 4.10
N PHE A 46 -11.36 2.44 2.91
CA PHE A 46 -12.16 2.79 1.73
C PHE A 46 -13.25 1.77 1.41
N GLU A 47 -13.46 0.74 2.24
CA GLU A 47 -14.60 -0.17 2.11
C GLU A 47 -15.88 0.57 2.49
N HIS A 48 -15.81 1.36 3.57
CA HIS A 48 -16.97 2.07 4.12
C HIS A 48 -16.92 3.59 3.95
N ASN A 49 -15.83 4.16 3.41
CA ASN A 49 -15.68 5.61 3.23
C ASN A 49 -15.36 5.97 1.78
N PRO A 50 -15.55 7.24 1.36
CA PRO A 50 -15.26 7.68 0.01
C PRO A 50 -13.83 7.34 -0.43
N PHE A 51 -13.69 6.85 -1.67
CA PHE A 51 -12.40 6.50 -2.27
C PHE A 51 -11.60 7.75 -2.65
N ASP A 52 -11.18 8.53 -1.64
CA ASP A 52 -10.46 9.79 -1.79
C ASP A 52 -8.96 9.56 -2.01
N THR A 53 -8.61 9.24 -3.26
CA THR A 53 -7.21 9.06 -3.65
C THR A 53 -6.41 10.37 -3.69
N VAL A 54 -7.09 11.52 -3.75
CA VAL A 54 -6.44 12.84 -3.73
C VAL A 54 -5.96 13.15 -2.31
N GLY A 55 -6.85 13.01 -1.33
CA GLY A 55 -6.50 13.13 0.09
C GLY A 55 -5.44 12.12 0.50
N LEU A 56 -5.57 10.86 0.07
CA LEU A 56 -4.55 9.83 0.32
C LEU A 56 -3.15 10.26 -0.14
N THR A 57 -3.06 10.83 -1.35
CA THR A 57 -1.78 11.26 -1.92
C THR A 57 -1.18 12.38 -1.09
N LYS A 58 -1.99 13.38 -0.70
CA LYS A 58 -1.54 14.47 0.18
C LYS A 58 -1.10 13.97 1.55
N PHE A 59 -1.85 13.06 2.14
CA PHE A 59 -1.52 12.46 3.44
C PHE A 59 -0.17 11.73 3.40
N ILE A 60 0.09 10.92 2.37
CA ILE A 60 1.36 10.21 2.21
C ILE A 60 2.53 11.18 1.97
N GLU A 61 2.31 12.26 1.21
CA GLU A 61 3.30 13.34 1.05
C GLU A 61 3.62 13.99 2.39
N GLY A 62 2.62 14.30 3.21
CA GLY A 62 2.82 14.83 4.55
C GLY A 62 3.59 13.86 5.46
N LEU A 63 3.25 12.57 5.43
CA LEU A 63 3.99 11.54 6.20
C LEU A 63 5.48 11.50 5.80
N LYS A 64 5.78 11.66 4.51
CA LYS A 64 7.15 11.67 3.99
C LYS A 64 7.92 12.90 4.48
N ASP A 65 7.32 14.06 4.37
CA ASP A 65 7.97 15.33 4.71
C ASP A 65 8.12 15.52 6.23
N GLY A 66 7.22 14.94 7.03
CA GLY A 66 7.30 14.94 8.50
C GLY A 66 8.20 13.83 9.06
N GLY A 67 8.61 12.88 8.22
CA GLY A 67 9.46 11.75 8.56
C GLY A 67 10.94 12.11 8.74
N PRO A 68 11.81 11.13 9.01
CA PRO A 68 11.50 9.70 9.18
C PRO A 68 10.72 9.44 10.48
N THR A 69 10.14 8.25 10.58
CA THR A 69 9.49 7.76 11.81
C THR A 69 10.50 7.64 12.97
N ASN A 70 10.00 7.47 14.21
CA ASN A 70 10.84 7.19 15.38
C ASN A 70 11.72 5.92 15.24
N SER A 71 11.33 5.01 14.33
CA SER A 71 12.07 3.77 14.03
C SER A 71 13.01 3.89 12.83
N GLY A 72 13.12 5.07 12.21
CA GLY A 72 14.01 5.33 11.08
C GLY A 72 13.46 4.95 9.70
N HIS A 73 12.23 4.44 9.61
CA HIS A 73 11.54 4.22 8.33
C HIS A 73 11.15 5.56 7.67
N PRO A 74 11.14 5.66 6.32
CA PRO A 74 10.80 6.90 5.61
C PRO A 74 9.44 7.47 5.99
N THR A 75 8.44 6.60 6.14
CA THR A 75 7.07 6.91 6.60
C THR A 75 6.57 5.76 7.47
N PRO A 76 5.49 5.96 8.26
CA PRO A 76 4.73 4.85 8.82
C PRO A 76 4.20 3.94 7.70
N THR A 77 4.00 2.65 8.00
CA THR A 77 3.40 1.74 7.01
C THR A 77 1.97 2.22 6.71
N VAL A 78 1.57 2.23 5.45
CA VAL A 78 0.20 2.60 5.05
C VAL A 78 -0.39 1.47 4.25
N VAL A 79 -1.54 0.97 4.69
CA VAL A 79 -2.35 -0.03 3.99
C VAL A 79 -3.75 0.55 3.83
N CYS A 80 -4.36 0.37 2.67
CA CYS A 80 -5.74 0.76 2.46
C CYS A 80 -6.61 -0.45 2.15
N THR A 81 -7.88 -0.42 2.57
CA THR A 81 -8.88 -1.32 2.03
C THR A 81 -9.26 -0.90 0.60
N LEU A 82 -9.92 -1.79 -0.15
CA LEU A 82 -10.52 -1.46 -1.44
C LEU A 82 -12.05 -1.35 -1.30
N PRO A 83 -12.71 -0.44 -2.04
CA PRO A 83 -14.16 -0.39 -2.12
C PRO A 83 -14.80 -1.65 -2.74
N SER A 84 -14.10 -2.32 -3.65
CA SER A 84 -14.60 -3.54 -4.32
C SER A 84 -14.38 -4.80 -3.48
N ASN A 85 -15.21 -5.82 -3.72
CA ASN A 85 -15.00 -7.16 -3.14
C ASN A 85 -14.02 -7.99 -3.98
N ALA A 86 -13.48 -9.06 -3.38
CA ALA A 86 -12.69 -10.08 -4.07
C ALA A 86 -13.40 -11.44 -4.11
N ILE A 87 -14.68 -11.46 -4.49
CA ILE A 87 -15.44 -12.72 -4.53
C ILE A 87 -15.03 -13.54 -5.74
N THR A 88 -14.98 -12.92 -6.94
CA THR A 88 -14.56 -13.58 -8.19
C THR A 88 -13.31 -12.93 -8.80
N PRO A 89 -12.55 -13.67 -9.63
CA PRO A 89 -11.42 -13.10 -10.37
C PRO A 89 -11.81 -11.92 -11.27
N GLU A 90 -12.99 -11.97 -11.89
CA GLU A 90 -13.51 -10.93 -12.78
C GLU A 90 -13.78 -9.64 -12.02
N GLU A 91 -14.41 -9.72 -10.85
CA GLU A 91 -14.69 -8.56 -9.99
C GLU A 91 -13.39 -7.82 -9.63
N VAL A 92 -12.35 -8.57 -9.23
CA VAL A 92 -11.02 -8.02 -8.93
C VAL A 92 -10.39 -7.36 -10.15
N ARG A 93 -10.45 -8.01 -11.32
CA ARG A 93 -9.84 -7.51 -12.56
C ARG A 93 -10.55 -6.25 -13.08
N TYR A 94 -11.89 -6.23 -13.06
CA TYR A 94 -12.67 -5.07 -13.52
C TYR A 94 -12.48 -3.85 -12.61
N ASN A 95 -12.17 -4.08 -11.33
CA ASN A 95 -11.89 -3.02 -10.35
C ASN A 95 -10.38 -2.76 -10.14
N ALA A 96 -9.50 -3.33 -10.96
CA ALA A 96 -8.04 -3.20 -10.81
C ALA A 96 -7.53 -1.74 -10.81
N TRP A 97 -8.31 -0.80 -11.35
CA TRP A 97 -8.02 0.62 -11.32
C TRP A 97 -7.91 1.16 -9.88
N GLN A 98 -8.68 0.62 -8.93
CA GLN A 98 -8.66 1.04 -7.52
C GLN A 98 -7.29 0.73 -6.91
N ALA A 99 -6.82 -0.52 -7.05
CA ALA A 99 -5.50 -0.93 -6.58
C ALA A 99 -4.37 -0.11 -7.22
N ARG A 100 -4.51 0.19 -8.53
CA ARG A 100 -3.54 1.02 -9.25
C ARG A 100 -3.43 2.42 -8.66
N HIS A 101 -4.56 3.07 -8.33
CA HIS A 101 -4.54 4.41 -7.75
C HIS A 101 -3.89 4.43 -6.37
N LEU A 102 -4.27 3.49 -5.49
CA LEU A 102 -3.67 3.38 -4.15
C LEU A 102 -2.16 3.16 -4.20
N LEU A 103 -1.71 2.18 -5.01
CA LEU A 103 -0.28 1.88 -5.13
C LEU A 103 0.51 3.00 -5.83
N THR A 104 -0.15 3.88 -6.58
CA THR A 104 0.48 5.07 -7.17
C THR A 104 0.68 6.18 -6.14
N ALA A 105 -0.17 6.25 -5.10
CA ALA A 105 -0.01 7.20 -4.01
C ALA A 105 1.20 6.87 -3.09
N GLY A 106 1.70 5.63 -3.12
CA GLY A 106 2.85 5.20 -2.31
C GLY A 106 2.51 4.36 -1.08
N VAL A 107 1.31 3.80 -1.01
CA VAL A 107 0.93 2.84 0.04
C VAL A 107 1.82 1.61 -0.01
N HIS A 108 2.04 0.99 1.14
CA HIS A 108 2.88 -0.20 1.29
C HIS A 108 2.13 -1.49 1.01
N GLY A 109 0.80 -1.47 1.09
CA GLY A 109 -0.04 -2.63 0.87
C GLY A 109 -1.50 -2.29 0.67
N ILE A 110 -2.25 -3.32 0.30
CA ILE A 110 -3.70 -3.26 0.13
C ILE A 110 -4.29 -4.41 0.93
N LEU A 111 -5.38 -4.14 1.65
CA LEU A 111 -6.22 -5.15 2.27
C LEU A 111 -7.47 -5.31 1.40
N HIS A 112 -7.65 -6.48 0.78
CA HIS A 112 -8.86 -6.74 -0.01
C HIS A 112 -9.89 -7.47 0.82
N THR A 113 -11.11 -6.94 0.86
CA THR A 113 -12.21 -7.52 1.63
C THR A 113 -12.92 -8.60 0.80
N HIS A 114 -13.59 -9.51 1.49
CA HIS A 114 -14.36 -10.59 0.87
C HIS A 114 -13.59 -11.48 -0.13
N THR A 115 -12.33 -11.81 0.13
CA THR A 115 -11.63 -12.86 -0.63
C THR A 115 -12.31 -14.22 -0.42
N ARG A 116 -12.86 -14.81 -1.49
CA ARG A 116 -13.66 -16.06 -1.41
C ARG A 116 -13.11 -17.26 -2.17
N SER A 117 -12.10 -17.09 -3.02
CA SER A 117 -11.48 -18.20 -3.74
C SER A 117 -9.97 -17.98 -3.91
N ALA A 118 -9.21 -19.07 -4.08
CA ALA A 118 -7.80 -18.98 -4.41
C ALA A 118 -7.57 -18.21 -5.73
N GLU A 119 -8.53 -18.30 -6.65
CA GLU A 119 -8.44 -17.68 -7.97
C GLU A 119 -8.68 -16.16 -7.88
N SER A 120 -9.57 -15.70 -6.99
CA SER A 120 -9.74 -14.27 -6.73
C SER A 120 -8.56 -13.69 -5.95
N VAL A 121 -7.97 -14.45 -5.02
CA VAL A 121 -6.70 -14.07 -4.35
C VAL A 121 -5.57 -13.98 -5.38
N LYS A 122 -5.46 -14.94 -6.30
CA LYS A 122 -4.48 -14.91 -7.39
C LYS A 122 -4.68 -13.66 -8.25
N ALA A 123 -5.90 -13.37 -8.70
CA ALA A 123 -6.21 -12.14 -9.43
C ALA A 123 -5.83 -10.88 -8.65
N PHE A 124 -6.07 -10.86 -7.33
CA PHE A 124 -5.70 -9.73 -6.48
C PHE A 124 -4.18 -9.51 -6.43
N VAL A 125 -3.42 -10.58 -6.23
CA VAL A 125 -1.95 -10.49 -6.26
C VAL A 125 -1.46 -10.06 -7.65
N GLN A 126 -2.08 -10.54 -8.74
CA GLN A 126 -1.73 -10.12 -10.09
C GLN A 126 -1.94 -8.61 -10.31
N VAL A 127 -3.10 -8.04 -9.95
CA VAL A 127 -3.39 -6.61 -10.20
C VAL A 127 -2.51 -5.64 -9.39
N THR A 128 -1.86 -6.14 -8.33
CA THR A 128 -0.93 -5.35 -7.49
C THR A 128 0.53 -5.45 -7.92
N ARG A 129 0.87 -6.35 -8.85
CA ARG A 129 2.24 -6.58 -9.33
C ARG A 129 2.43 -6.08 -10.75
N TYR A 130 3.61 -5.53 -11.03
CA TYR A 130 4.00 -5.18 -12.38
C TYR A 130 4.24 -6.44 -13.26
N PRO A 131 4.09 -6.35 -14.59
CA PRO A 131 4.28 -7.47 -15.51
C PRO A 131 5.66 -8.14 -15.44
N TYR A 132 6.71 -7.40 -15.06
CA TYR A 132 8.07 -7.93 -14.95
C TYR A 132 8.40 -8.54 -13.58
N GLN A 133 7.49 -8.49 -12.59
CA GLN A 133 7.70 -9.14 -11.29
C GLN A 133 7.73 -10.67 -11.46
N GLN A 134 8.70 -11.32 -10.82
CA GLN A 134 8.97 -12.76 -10.95
C GLN A 134 8.61 -13.57 -9.70
N LEU A 135 8.47 -12.93 -8.53
CA LEU A 135 8.23 -13.64 -7.27
C LEU A 135 6.95 -14.50 -7.34
N GLY A 136 7.09 -15.83 -7.34
CA GLY A 136 5.96 -16.78 -7.37
C GLY A 136 5.15 -16.74 -8.68
N ARG A 137 5.73 -16.28 -9.80
CA ARG A 137 5.05 -16.16 -11.11
C ARG A 137 4.53 -17.50 -11.62
N GLU A 138 5.20 -18.60 -11.31
CA GLU A 138 4.80 -19.97 -11.62
C GLU A 138 3.45 -20.37 -11.01
N TYR A 139 3.08 -19.77 -9.87
CA TYR A 139 1.80 -20.01 -9.20
C TYR A 139 0.78 -18.90 -9.48
N ILE A 140 1.23 -17.64 -9.45
CA ILE A 140 0.37 -16.45 -9.53
C ILE A 140 0.13 -15.98 -10.97
N GLY A 141 1.00 -16.33 -11.91
CA GLY A 141 0.99 -15.80 -13.27
C GLY A 141 1.57 -14.39 -13.35
N GLU A 142 1.43 -13.79 -14.53
CA GLU A 142 1.90 -12.43 -14.81
C GLU A 142 1.15 -11.38 -13.97
N GLY A 143 1.89 -10.35 -13.53
CA GLY A 143 1.32 -9.17 -12.90
C GLY A 143 0.61 -8.25 -13.90
N LEU A 144 -0.48 -7.63 -13.48
CA LEU A 144 -1.38 -6.84 -14.32
C LEU A 144 -1.39 -5.35 -13.99
N ARG A 145 -0.53 -4.89 -13.06
CA ARG A 145 -0.38 -3.47 -12.74
C ARG A 145 0.28 -2.74 -13.90
N GLY A 146 -0.42 -1.75 -14.47
CA GLY A 146 0.13 -0.93 -15.56
C GLY A 146 1.49 -0.30 -15.21
N SER A 147 2.47 -0.42 -16.10
CA SER A 147 3.76 0.25 -15.97
C SER A 147 3.62 1.76 -16.22
N GLY A 148 4.51 2.57 -15.64
CA GLY A 148 4.54 4.04 -15.74
C GLY A 148 4.21 4.76 -14.44
N GLY A 149 3.61 4.07 -13.46
CA GLY A 149 3.23 4.62 -12.15
C GLY A 149 4.29 4.48 -11.04
N GLN A 150 5.55 4.20 -11.37
CA GLN A 150 6.61 3.90 -10.38
C GLN A 150 7.21 5.16 -9.74
N LYS A 151 7.26 6.28 -10.46
CA LYS A 151 8.07 7.45 -10.07
C LYS A 151 7.67 8.00 -8.71
N LYS A 152 6.39 8.37 -8.54
CA LYS A 152 5.87 8.94 -7.30
C LYS A 152 6.05 8.03 -6.08
N PRO A 153 5.65 6.74 -6.11
CA PRO A 153 5.84 5.90 -4.94
C PRO A 153 7.32 5.60 -4.65
N ALA A 154 8.20 5.58 -5.66
CA ALA A 154 9.65 5.49 -5.45
C ALA A 154 10.18 6.70 -4.66
N GLU A 155 9.77 7.92 -5.02
CA GLU A 155 10.12 9.15 -4.30
C GLU A 155 9.66 9.12 -2.83
N ILE A 156 8.41 8.69 -2.57
CA ILE A 156 7.90 8.51 -1.20
C ILE A 156 8.80 7.53 -0.42
N TRP A 157 9.17 6.41 -1.04
CA TRP A 157 10.02 5.40 -0.39
C TRP A 157 11.51 5.78 -0.34
N GLY A 158 11.91 6.91 -0.92
CA GLY A 158 13.31 7.34 -0.98
C GLY A 158 14.17 6.45 -1.88
N LEU A 159 13.58 5.92 -2.95
CA LEU A 159 14.24 5.05 -3.91
C LEU A 159 14.38 5.73 -5.28
N GLU A 160 15.43 5.37 -5.99
CA GLU A 160 15.48 5.55 -7.44
C GLU A 160 14.37 4.73 -8.11
N GLN A 161 13.74 5.26 -9.15
CA GLN A 161 12.64 4.60 -9.85
C GLN A 161 13.04 3.20 -10.37
N SER A 162 14.29 3.03 -10.80
CA SER A 162 14.84 1.75 -11.28
C SER A 162 14.98 0.69 -10.18
N ARG A 163 14.95 1.08 -8.91
CA ARG A 163 15.06 0.19 -7.75
C ARG A 163 13.72 -0.12 -7.07
N TYR A 164 12.64 0.53 -7.50
CA TYR A 164 11.30 0.38 -6.91
C TYR A 164 10.59 -0.93 -7.29
N THR A 165 11.00 -1.53 -8.40
CA THR A 165 10.25 -2.56 -9.14
C THR A 165 10.81 -3.95 -9.02
#